data_AF-A0AAW1QWK3-F1
#
_entry.id   AF-A0AAW1QWK3-F1
#
_cell.length_a   1.000
_cell.length_b   1.000
_cell.length_c   1.000
_cell.angle_alpha   90.00
_cell.angle_beta   90.00
_cell.angle_gamma   90.00
#
_symmetry.space_group_name_H-M   'P 1'
#
loop_
_entity.id
_entity.type
_entity.pdbx_description
1 polymer ?
#
loop_
_entity_poly.entity_id
_entity_poly.type
_entity_poly.pdbx_seq_one_letter_code
_entity_poly.pdbx_strand_id
1 'polypeptide(L)'
;MARPVRAQAHSTVCATDSSDYVPTDEVEGGTPTQEPEHKILFVCLGNICRSPSAEAVFKDVVKKAGLSSSFHIDSCGTGGGNENWYKKDGWSYHMGHPADERMITHARSRNMELTSKSRPLVAQDMIDYDYIIAMDPSNIADIQVAADHWIVSEDVPEEVPRDYRKKVRTMTSFLRSPKYKDKYDEVPDPYFGGEEGFELVLDLLEDACDGLLADVHPRGSKPLVA
;
A
#
# COMPACT_ATOMS: atom_id res chain seq x y z
N MET A 1 -14.38 -6.85 -63.08
CA MET A 1 -13.21 -6.02 -62.69
C MET A 1 -12.10 -6.97 -62.25
N ALA A 2 -11.38 -7.57 -63.21
CA ALA A 2 -10.03 -7.16 -63.65
C ALA A 2 -9.02 -7.19 -62.49
N ARG A 3 -8.36 -8.33 -62.19
CA ARG A 3 -7.02 -8.82 -62.67
C ARG A 3 -5.89 -7.79 -62.48
N PRO A 4 -4.63 -8.15 -62.11
CA PRO A 4 -3.86 -9.31 -62.62
C PRO A 4 -3.00 -10.05 -61.53
N VAL A 5 -2.06 -10.99 -61.73
CA VAL A 5 -1.65 -12.04 -62.71
C VAL A 5 -0.19 -12.41 -62.38
N ARG A 6 0.14 -13.72 -62.36
CA ARG A 6 1.47 -14.36 -62.62
C ARG A 6 2.66 -14.00 -61.71
N ALA A 7 3.74 -14.76 -61.61
CA ALA A 7 4.17 -16.03 -62.20
C ALA A 7 5.34 -16.60 -61.36
N GLN A 8 5.42 -17.93 -61.32
CA GLN A 8 6.61 -18.79 -61.47
C GLN A 8 8.02 -18.18 -61.32
N ALA A 9 8.91 -18.85 -60.58
CA ALA A 9 9.92 -19.73 -61.19
C ALA A 9 10.88 -20.36 -60.14
N HIS A 10 11.19 -21.64 -60.38
CA HIS A 10 12.45 -22.37 -60.19
C HIS A 10 13.54 -21.81 -59.26
N SER A 11 14.09 -22.68 -58.39
CA SER A 11 15.43 -23.27 -58.64
C SER A 11 15.81 -24.26 -57.53
N THR A 12 16.19 -25.46 -57.96
CA THR A 12 16.97 -26.47 -57.22
C THR A 12 18.36 -25.93 -56.89
N VAL A 13 18.92 -26.14 -55.69
CA VAL A 13 20.33 -26.51 -55.45
C VAL A 13 20.47 -27.24 -54.09
N CYS A 14 21.20 -28.36 -54.12
CA CYS A 14 21.63 -29.16 -52.98
C CYS A 14 22.91 -28.64 -52.32
N ALA A 15 23.07 -28.96 -51.03
CA ALA A 15 24.33 -29.18 -50.31
C ALA A 15 25.21 -27.92 -50.09
N THR A 16 26.01 -27.73 -49.04
CA THR A 16 26.68 -28.60 -48.07
C THR A 16 27.18 -27.71 -46.92
N ASP A 17 27.14 -28.26 -45.70
CA ASP A 17 28.20 -28.22 -44.68
C ASP A 17 28.48 -26.97 -43.82
N SER A 18 28.85 -27.29 -42.58
CA SER A 18 29.54 -26.50 -41.54
C SER A 18 28.79 -25.37 -40.82
N SER A 19 28.40 -25.62 -39.56
CA SER A 19 29.12 -25.08 -38.40
C SER A 19 28.38 -25.37 -37.09
N ASP A 20 29.00 -26.16 -36.23
CA ASP A 20 29.02 -26.06 -34.76
C ASP A 20 27.75 -25.57 -34.06
N TYR A 21 26.85 -26.51 -33.77
CA TYR A 21 25.81 -26.34 -32.77
C TYR A 21 26.39 -26.60 -31.37
N VAL A 22 26.62 -25.52 -30.62
CA VAL A 22 26.87 -25.57 -29.17
C VAL A 22 25.56 -25.21 -28.47
N PRO A 23 24.92 -26.11 -27.69
CA PRO A 23 23.76 -25.75 -26.90
C PRO A 23 24.24 -25.10 -25.59
N THR A 24 24.05 -23.80 -25.46
CA THR A 24 24.06 -23.11 -24.15
C THR A 24 22.65 -22.61 -23.86
N ASP A 25 21.80 -23.51 -23.37
CA ASP A 25 20.62 -23.10 -22.60
C ASP A 25 20.97 -23.23 -21.12
N GLU A 26 21.82 -22.31 -20.64
CA GLU A 26 21.79 -21.93 -19.23
C GLU A 26 20.55 -21.06 -19.05
N VAL A 27 19.43 -21.69 -18.71
CA VAL A 27 18.26 -20.98 -18.20
C VAL A 27 18.64 -20.53 -16.80
N GLU A 28 19.06 -19.28 -16.68
CA GLU A 28 19.26 -18.60 -15.40
C GLU A 28 17.99 -18.78 -14.55
N GLY A 29 18.15 -19.50 -13.44
CA GLY A 29 17.09 -19.67 -12.45
C GLY A 29 16.74 -18.30 -11.87
N GLY A 30 15.55 -17.81 -12.22
CA GLY A 30 14.95 -16.68 -11.53
C GLY A 30 14.87 -16.98 -10.04
N THR A 31 15.56 -16.17 -9.24
CA THR A 31 15.50 -16.22 -7.78
C THR A 31 14.02 -16.12 -7.36
N PRO A 32 13.52 -16.98 -6.45
CA PRO A 32 12.17 -16.83 -5.93
C PRO A 32 12.04 -15.43 -5.33
N THR A 33 11.09 -14.63 -5.82
CA THR A 33 10.73 -13.38 -5.15
C THR A 33 10.28 -13.74 -3.74
N GLN A 34 11.12 -13.48 -2.74
CA GLN A 34 10.76 -13.70 -1.35
C GLN A 34 9.54 -12.85 -1.04
N GLU A 35 8.53 -13.45 -0.42
CA GLU A 35 7.37 -12.74 0.10
C GLU A 35 7.84 -11.65 1.09
N PRO A 36 7.20 -10.48 1.10
CA PRO A 36 7.59 -9.38 1.98
C PRO A 36 7.42 -9.79 3.44
N GLU A 37 8.41 -9.45 4.27
CA GLU A 37 8.47 -9.78 5.70
C GLU A 37 7.46 -8.98 6.54
N HIS A 38 7.10 -7.78 6.07
CA HIS A 38 6.22 -6.87 6.80
C HIS A 38 5.13 -6.31 5.88
N LYS A 39 3.87 -6.60 6.18
CA LYS A 39 2.71 -6.07 5.46
C LYS A 39 2.02 -4.98 6.29
N ILE A 40 2.10 -3.73 5.85
CA ILE A 40 1.59 -2.54 6.54
C ILE A 40 0.42 -1.91 5.77
N LEU A 41 -0.71 -1.70 6.44
CA LEU A 41 -1.89 -1.03 5.89
C LEU A 41 -2.18 0.27 6.63
N PHE A 42 -2.24 1.39 5.92
CA PHE A 42 -2.63 2.68 6.49
C PHE A 42 -4.13 2.96 6.30
N VAL A 43 -4.83 3.37 7.35
CA VAL A 43 -6.29 3.54 7.32
C VAL A 43 -6.69 4.94 7.77
N CYS A 44 -7.47 5.64 6.94
CA CYS A 44 -8.16 6.86 7.35
C CYS A 44 -9.66 6.77 7.00
N LEU A 45 -10.42 7.87 7.09
CA LEU A 45 -11.84 7.85 6.75
C LEU A 45 -12.08 7.61 5.25
N GLY A 46 -11.57 8.50 4.39
CA GLY A 46 -11.89 8.53 2.96
C GLY A 46 -10.85 7.91 2.01
N ASN A 47 -9.65 7.59 2.52
CA ASN A 47 -8.50 7.14 1.72
C ASN A 47 -8.13 8.06 0.54
N ILE A 48 -8.24 9.37 0.75
CA ILE A 48 -7.86 10.38 -0.25
C ILE A 48 -6.85 11.42 0.27
N CYS A 49 -6.68 11.57 1.59
CA CYS A 49 -5.75 12.54 2.17
C CYS A 49 -4.68 11.83 3.01
N ARG A 50 -5.04 11.43 4.23
CA ARG A 50 -4.08 11.01 5.26
C ARG A 50 -3.42 9.65 4.97
N SER A 51 -4.21 8.61 4.70
CA SER A 51 -3.65 7.26 4.48
C SER A 51 -2.86 7.11 3.16
N PRO A 52 -3.24 7.72 2.02
CA PRO A 52 -2.37 7.76 0.83
C PRO A 52 -1.04 8.48 1.09
N SER A 53 -1.06 9.57 1.85
CA SER A 53 0.17 10.27 2.25
C SER A 53 1.05 9.39 3.13
N ALA A 54 0.48 8.70 4.13
CA ALA A 54 1.23 7.80 5.00
C ALA A 54 1.88 6.66 4.22
N GLU A 55 1.15 6.07 3.26
CA GLU A 55 1.68 5.08 2.33
C GLU A 55 2.89 5.61 1.56
N ALA A 56 2.78 6.80 0.96
CA ALA A 56 3.88 7.39 0.20
C ALA A 56 5.08 7.75 1.08
N VAL A 57 4.86 8.33 2.28
CA VAL A 57 5.93 8.68 3.23
C VAL A 57 6.65 7.39 3.63
N PHE A 58 5.91 6.36 4.02
CA PHE A 58 6.51 5.13 4.51
C PHE A 58 7.26 4.38 3.41
N LYS A 59 6.73 4.35 2.17
CA LYS A 59 7.43 3.81 0.99
C LYS A 59 8.77 4.50 0.77
N ASP A 60 8.83 5.83 0.91
CA ASP A 60 10.06 6.59 0.78
C ASP A 60 11.04 6.31 1.95
N VAL A 61 10.55 6.22 3.18
CA VAL A 61 11.35 5.86 4.37
C VAL A 61 12.00 4.48 4.21
N VAL A 62 11.23 3.44 3.83
CA VAL A 62 11.79 2.09 3.61
C VAL A 62 12.75 2.04 2.43
N LYS A 63 12.49 2.83 1.37
CA LYS A 63 13.38 2.94 0.22
C LYS A 63 14.72 3.56 0.60
N LYS A 64 14.70 4.65 1.37
CA LYS A 64 15.91 5.31 1.89
C LYS A 64 16.72 4.40 2.82
N ALA A 65 16.03 3.49 3.53
CA ALA A 65 16.66 2.46 4.36
C ALA A 65 17.18 1.24 3.57
N GLY A 66 16.89 1.13 2.28
CA GLY A 66 17.28 -0.03 1.46
C GLY A 66 16.46 -1.30 1.73
N LEU A 67 15.24 -1.17 2.26
CA LEU A 67 14.41 -2.27 2.75
C LEU A 67 13.16 -2.52 1.88
N SER A 68 13.02 -1.90 0.71
CA SER A 68 11.78 -1.96 -0.08
C SER A 68 11.28 -3.38 -0.39
N SER A 69 12.17 -4.36 -0.58
CA SER A 69 11.78 -5.76 -0.84
C SER A 69 11.20 -6.48 0.38
N SER A 70 11.46 -6.00 1.59
CA SER A 70 10.98 -6.58 2.85
C SER A 70 9.59 -6.09 3.25
N PHE A 71 9.02 -5.13 2.51
CA PHE A 71 7.77 -4.48 2.89
C PHE A 71 6.71 -4.53 1.79
N HIS A 72 5.49 -4.88 2.18
CA HIS A 72 4.27 -4.59 1.42
C HIS A 72 3.55 -3.42 2.09
N ILE A 73 3.23 -2.38 1.33
CA ILE A 73 2.69 -1.14 1.88
C ILE A 73 1.51 -0.69 1.01
N ASP A 74 0.35 -0.51 1.66
CA ASP A 74 -0.89 -0.08 1.02
C ASP A 74 -1.68 0.87 1.93
N SER A 75 -2.76 1.45 1.40
CA SER A 75 -3.70 2.25 2.17
C SER A 75 -5.16 1.99 1.79
N CYS A 76 -6.06 2.20 2.75
CA CYS A 76 -7.51 2.08 2.57
C CYS A 76 -8.30 3.06 3.46
N GLY A 77 -9.63 2.97 3.41
CA GLY A 77 -10.55 3.87 4.10
C GLY A 77 -11.72 3.20 4.82
N THR A 78 -12.23 3.82 5.88
CA THR A 78 -13.44 3.38 6.62
C THR A 78 -14.73 3.98 6.02
N GLY A 79 -14.90 3.83 4.70
CA GLY A 79 -16.17 4.12 4.04
C GLY A 79 -16.43 5.59 3.68
N GLY A 80 -15.51 6.51 3.97
CA GLY A 80 -15.65 7.92 3.59
C GLY A 80 -16.87 8.63 4.20
N GLY A 81 -17.38 8.14 5.32
CA GLY A 81 -18.58 8.66 5.99
C GLY A 81 -19.85 7.82 5.78
N ASN A 82 -19.79 6.69 5.08
CA ASN A 82 -20.92 5.75 5.00
C ASN A 82 -20.80 4.67 6.07
N GLU A 83 -21.53 4.78 7.17
CA GLU A 83 -21.50 3.86 8.33
C GLU A 83 -21.74 2.36 8.01
N ASN A 84 -22.19 2.02 6.81
CA ASN A 84 -22.45 0.64 6.39
C ASN A 84 -21.40 0.08 5.41
N TRP A 85 -20.26 0.76 5.19
CA TRP A 85 -19.27 0.38 4.18
C TRP A 85 -18.79 -1.08 4.28
N TYR A 86 -18.76 -1.63 5.49
CA TYR A 86 -18.26 -2.97 5.78
C TYR A 86 -19.29 -4.09 5.59
N LYS A 87 -20.55 -3.76 5.27
CA LYS A 87 -21.63 -4.72 5.04
C LYS A 87 -21.64 -5.16 3.57
N LYS A 88 -22.32 -6.28 3.29
CA LYS A 88 -22.43 -6.91 1.95
C LYS A 88 -22.77 -5.95 0.81
N ASP A 89 -23.71 -5.03 1.04
CA ASP A 89 -24.14 -4.02 0.06
C ASP A 89 -23.64 -2.59 0.41
N GLY A 90 -22.61 -2.52 1.27
CA GLY A 90 -21.94 -1.29 1.66
C GLY A 90 -21.14 -0.68 0.52
N TRP A 91 -20.87 0.62 0.62
CA TRP A 91 -20.04 1.34 -0.35
C TRP A 91 -19.22 2.43 0.34
N SER A 92 -18.16 2.88 -0.32
CA SER A 92 -17.30 3.98 0.15
C SER A 92 -17.40 5.17 -0.78
N TYR A 93 -17.53 6.38 -0.23
CA TYR A 93 -17.77 7.61 -0.99
C TYR A 93 -16.70 7.93 -2.04
N HIS A 94 -15.45 7.55 -1.78
CA HIS A 94 -14.33 7.91 -2.64
C HIS A 94 -13.77 6.73 -3.41
N MET A 95 -14.41 5.56 -3.38
CA MET A 95 -13.88 4.36 -4.04
C MET A 95 -13.47 4.63 -5.50
N GLY A 96 -12.22 4.29 -5.84
CA GLY A 96 -11.63 4.48 -7.16
C GLY A 96 -11.09 5.89 -7.44
N HIS A 97 -11.38 6.88 -6.60
CA HIS A 97 -10.87 8.25 -6.77
C HIS A 97 -9.37 8.31 -6.46
N PRO A 98 -8.62 9.22 -7.11
CA PRO A 98 -7.26 9.53 -6.70
C PRO A 98 -7.23 10.23 -5.34
N ALA A 99 -6.04 10.42 -4.78
CA ALA A 99 -5.82 11.30 -3.65
C ALA A 99 -6.33 12.74 -3.92
N ASP A 100 -6.69 13.47 -2.86
CA ASP A 100 -7.15 14.85 -2.91
C ASP A 100 -6.08 15.75 -3.55
N GLU A 101 -6.49 16.56 -4.52
CA GLU A 101 -5.56 17.39 -5.32
C GLU A 101 -4.73 18.36 -4.47
N ARG A 102 -5.28 18.84 -3.35
CA ARG A 102 -4.55 19.70 -2.40
C ARG A 102 -3.45 18.89 -1.73
N MET A 103 -3.77 17.70 -1.24
CA MET A 103 -2.78 16.82 -0.64
C MET A 103 -1.69 16.40 -1.64
N ILE A 104 -2.07 16.10 -2.89
CA ILE A 104 -1.11 15.85 -3.97
C ILE A 104 -0.16 17.04 -4.18
N THR A 105 -0.68 18.26 -4.14
CA THR A 105 0.11 19.49 -4.33
C THR A 105 1.15 19.64 -3.22
N HIS A 106 0.76 19.46 -1.96
CA HIS A 106 1.67 19.52 -0.82
C HIS A 106 2.66 18.34 -0.80
N ALA A 107 2.24 17.12 -1.15
CA ALA A 107 3.16 15.98 -1.24
C ALA A 107 4.22 16.19 -2.34
N ARG A 108 3.83 16.74 -3.50
CA ARG A 108 4.76 17.02 -4.60
C ARG A 108 5.80 18.08 -4.23
N SER A 109 5.46 19.07 -3.41
CA SER A 109 6.43 20.06 -2.92
C SER A 109 7.55 19.41 -2.09
N ARG A 110 7.27 18.23 -1.52
CA ARG A 110 8.21 17.38 -0.78
C ARG A 110 8.83 16.25 -1.62
N ASN A 111 8.71 16.30 -2.94
CA ASN A 111 9.16 15.27 -3.90
C ASN A 111 8.50 13.90 -3.69
N MET A 112 7.24 13.89 -3.25
CA MET A 112 6.47 12.68 -3.06
C MET A 112 5.31 12.58 -4.05
N GLU A 113 5.06 11.37 -4.54
CA GLU A 113 3.94 11.08 -5.42
C GLU A 113 2.90 10.22 -4.69
N LEU A 114 1.66 10.71 -4.66
CA LEU A 114 0.52 9.97 -4.13
C LEU A 114 -0.17 9.27 -5.30
N THR A 115 0.05 7.97 -5.42
CA THR A 115 -0.44 7.14 -6.53
C THR A 115 -1.59 6.23 -6.17
N SER A 116 -1.97 6.18 -4.88
CA SER A 116 -3.06 5.35 -4.37
C SER A 116 -4.40 5.77 -4.97
N LYS A 117 -5.24 4.76 -5.22
CA LYS A 117 -6.66 4.96 -5.52
C LYS A 117 -7.46 4.53 -4.31
N SER A 118 -8.41 5.36 -3.91
CA SER A 118 -9.19 5.12 -2.71
C SER A 118 -9.91 3.77 -2.79
N ARG A 119 -9.79 2.96 -1.74
CA ARG A 119 -10.51 1.70 -1.57
C ARG A 119 -11.01 1.56 -0.12
N PRO A 120 -12.16 0.89 0.11
CA PRO A 120 -12.57 0.57 1.47
C PRO A 120 -11.63 -0.47 2.10
N LEU A 121 -11.57 -0.47 3.43
CA LEU A 121 -11.12 -1.62 4.21
C LEU A 121 -12.07 -2.80 3.98
N VAL A 122 -11.51 -3.99 3.78
CA VAL A 122 -12.27 -5.24 3.59
C VAL A 122 -11.81 -6.32 4.59
N ALA A 123 -12.60 -7.39 4.74
CA ALA A 123 -12.30 -8.46 5.69
C ALA A 123 -10.93 -9.12 5.43
N GLN A 124 -10.55 -9.28 4.17
CA GLN A 124 -9.27 -9.85 3.77
C GLN A 124 -8.07 -9.02 4.27
N ASP A 125 -8.20 -7.69 4.41
CA ASP A 125 -7.13 -6.85 4.96
C ASP A 125 -6.81 -7.24 6.43
N MET A 126 -7.83 -7.69 7.17
CA MET A 126 -7.68 -8.18 8.54
C MET A 126 -6.99 -9.54 8.61
N ILE A 127 -6.75 -10.20 7.48
CA ILE A 127 -6.00 -11.46 7.37
C ILE A 127 -4.59 -11.15 6.84
N ASP A 128 -4.50 -10.38 5.76
CA ASP A 128 -3.27 -10.24 4.98
C ASP A 128 -2.21 -9.34 5.61
N TYR A 129 -2.59 -8.36 6.42
CA TYR A 129 -1.66 -7.37 6.95
C TYR A 129 -1.19 -7.69 8.36
N ASP A 130 0.10 -7.51 8.63
CA ASP A 130 0.73 -7.69 9.94
C ASP A 130 0.47 -6.49 10.86
N TYR A 131 0.33 -5.29 10.27
CA TYR A 131 0.07 -4.05 10.98
C TYR A 131 -0.97 -3.20 10.24
N ILE A 132 -1.96 -2.71 10.98
CA ILE A 132 -3.02 -1.83 10.49
C ILE A 132 -2.93 -0.52 11.28
N ILE A 133 -2.54 0.55 10.60
CA ILE A 133 -2.17 1.83 11.21
C ILE A 133 -3.24 2.87 10.91
N ALA A 134 -4.01 3.21 11.93
CA ALA A 134 -5.12 4.16 11.85
C ALA A 134 -4.66 5.60 12.08
N MET A 135 -5.23 6.56 11.37
CA MET A 135 -4.84 7.98 11.47
C MET A 135 -5.40 8.66 12.72
N ASP A 136 -6.59 8.28 13.15
CA ASP A 136 -7.27 8.85 14.33
C ASP A 136 -8.02 7.77 15.15
N PRO A 137 -8.47 8.10 16.38
CA PRO A 137 -9.23 7.17 17.21
C PRO A 137 -10.57 6.73 16.62
N SER A 138 -11.22 7.56 15.80
CA SER A 138 -12.47 7.21 15.12
C SER A 138 -12.24 6.09 14.10
N ASN A 139 -11.13 6.13 13.36
CA ASN A 139 -10.74 5.06 12.43
C ASN A 139 -10.49 3.75 13.17
N ILE A 140 -9.90 3.79 14.39
CA ILE A 140 -9.76 2.59 15.23
C ILE A 140 -11.12 2.01 15.57
N ALA A 141 -12.07 2.84 16.01
CA ALA A 141 -13.42 2.40 16.36
C ALA A 141 -14.14 1.78 15.15
N ASP A 142 -14.03 2.42 13.99
CA ASP A 142 -14.57 1.95 12.72
C ASP A 142 -14.01 0.58 12.29
N ILE A 143 -12.68 0.42 12.37
CA ILE A 143 -12.01 -0.86 12.10
C ILE A 143 -12.54 -1.95 13.04
N GLN A 144 -12.72 -1.62 14.33
CA GLN A 144 -13.20 -2.59 15.32
C GLN A 144 -14.64 -3.02 15.05
N VAL A 145 -15.53 -2.08 14.73
CA VAL A 145 -16.92 -2.37 14.36
C VAL A 145 -16.98 -3.27 13.13
N ALA A 146 -16.22 -2.96 12.09
CA ALA A 146 -16.18 -3.76 10.86
C ALA A 146 -15.63 -5.17 11.12
N ALA A 147 -14.50 -5.28 11.83
CA ALA A 147 -13.88 -6.56 12.13
C ALA A 147 -14.75 -7.45 13.02
N ASP A 148 -15.37 -6.88 14.07
CA ASP A 148 -16.28 -7.63 14.94
C ASP A 148 -17.53 -8.10 14.20
N HIS A 149 -18.02 -7.32 13.22
CA HIS A 149 -19.09 -7.76 12.31
C HIS A 149 -18.65 -8.94 11.44
N TRP A 150 -17.50 -8.84 10.78
CA TRP A 150 -16.98 -9.89 9.90
C TRP A 150 -16.72 -11.20 10.65
N ILE A 151 -16.24 -11.15 11.89
CA ILE A 151 -15.97 -12.35 12.73
C ILE A 151 -17.21 -13.22 12.97
N VAL A 152 -18.41 -12.62 12.97
CA VAL A 152 -19.67 -13.32 13.31
C VAL A 152 -20.64 -13.41 12.13
N SER A 153 -20.28 -12.83 10.98
CA SER A 153 -21.15 -12.78 9.81
C SER A 153 -21.06 -14.07 9.00
N GLU A 154 -22.21 -14.67 8.68
CA GLU A 154 -22.27 -15.83 7.76
C GLU A 154 -22.12 -15.42 6.29
N ASP A 155 -22.30 -14.13 5.99
CA ASP A 155 -22.19 -13.57 4.62
C ASP A 155 -20.75 -13.27 4.21
N VAL A 156 -19.78 -13.40 5.12
CA VAL A 156 -18.38 -13.03 4.93
C VAL A 156 -17.55 -14.32 5.03
N PRO A 157 -17.01 -14.84 3.92
CA PRO A 157 -16.29 -16.11 3.92
C PRO A 157 -14.91 -16.02 4.60
N GLU A 158 -14.36 -14.81 4.75
CA GLU A 158 -13.04 -14.58 5.35
C GLU A 158 -13.03 -14.85 6.86
N GLU A 159 -12.14 -15.74 7.30
CA GLU A 159 -11.92 -16.03 8.73
C GLU A 159 -11.08 -14.93 9.39
N VAL A 160 -11.73 -13.82 9.77
CA VAL A 160 -11.05 -12.72 10.47
C VAL A 160 -10.54 -13.19 11.86
N PRO A 161 -9.24 -13.02 12.17
CA PRO A 161 -8.69 -13.45 13.45
C PRO A 161 -9.30 -12.70 14.63
N ARG A 162 -9.71 -13.41 15.69
CA ARG A 162 -10.31 -12.80 16.89
C ARG A 162 -9.36 -11.87 17.65
N ASP A 163 -8.05 -12.06 17.49
CA ASP A 163 -7.02 -11.24 18.10
C ASP A 163 -6.46 -10.15 17.18
N TYR A 164 -7.19 -9.78 16.12
CA TYR A 164 -6.83 -8.69 15.19
C TYR A 164 -6.42 -7.38 15.89
N ARG A 165 -6.97 -7.11 17.08
CA ARG A 165 -6.66 -5.90 17.86
C ARG A 165 -5.16 -5.77 18.17
N LYS A 166 -4.40 -6.86 18.21
CA LYS A 166 -2.94 -6.83 18.45
C LYS A 166 -2.16 -6.12 17.33
N LYS A 167 -2.70 -6.10 16.11
CA LYS A 167 -2.06 -5.46 14.95
C LYS A 167 -2.61 -4.08 14.61
N VAL A 168 -3.66 -3.64 15.28
CA VAL A 168 -4.29 -2.33 15.05
C VAL A 168 -3.66 -1.29 15.98
N ARG A 169 -3.03 -0.25 15.44
CA ARG A 169 -2.35 0.82 16.20
C ARG A 169 -2.65 2.20 15.61
N THR A 170 -2.53 3.25 16.41
CA THR A 170 -2.63 4.63 15.92
C THR A 170 -1.29 5.10 15.35
N MET A 171 -1.33 5.91 14.30
CA MET A 171 -0.14 6.49 13.68
C MET A 171 0.66 7.35 14.67
N THR A 172 -0.02 8.09 15.54
CA THR A 172 0.58 8.93 16.57
C THR A 172 1.35 8.15 17.64
N SER A 173 1.10 6.85 17.80
CA SER A 173 1.87 6.00 18.72
C SER A 173 3.35 5.87 18.31
N PHE A 174 3.69 6.23 17.07
CA PHE A 174 5.04 6.20 16.53
C PHE A 174 5.73 7.56 16.47
N LEU A 175 5.08 8.64 16.94
CA LEU A 175 5.73 9.95 17.01
C LEU A 175 6.94 9.93 17.95
N ARG A 176 8.03 10.54 17.49
CA ARG A 176 9.33 10.53 18.19
C ARG A 176 9.77 11.92 18.58
N SER A 177 9.50 12.91 17.74
CA SER A 177 9.91 14.29 17.98
C SER A 177 9.16 14.88 19.18
N PRO A 178 9.86 15.48 20.16
CA PRO A 178 9.21 16.25 21.24
C PRO A 178 8.36 17.42 20.72
N LYS A 179 8.53 17.82 19.45
CA LYS A 179 7.68 18.81 18.81
C LYS A 179 6.22 18.33 18.72
N TYR A 180 6.01 17.02 18.54
CA TYR A 180 4.71 16.43 18.18
C TYR A 180 4.18 15.41 19.21
N LYS A 181 5.05 14.53 19.73
CA LYS A 181 4.69 13.33 20.49
C LYS A 181 3.72 13.56 21.66
N ASP A 182 3.89 14.65 22.41
CA ASP A 182 3.07 14.97 23.58
C ASP A 182 1.96 16.00 23.27
N LYS A 183 1.77 16.35 21.99
CA LYS A 183 0.84 17.39 21.55
C LYS A 183 -0.27 16.87 20.62
N TYR A 184 -0.05 15.73 19.98
CA TYR A 184 -0.98 15.15 19.02
C TYR A 184 -1.27 13.70 19.39
N ASP A 185 -2.54 13.41 19.61
CA ASP A 185 -3.09 12.08 19.81
C ASP A 185 -3.66 11.49 18.50
N GLU A 186 -3.87 12.32 17.48
CA GLU A 186 -4.31 11.93 16.14
C GLU A 186 -3.56 12.66 15.02
N VAL A 187 -3.66 12.11 13.80
CA VAL A 187 -3.32 12.82 12.56
C VAL A 187 -4.58 13.54 12.07
N PRO A 188 -4.66 14.87 12.22
CA PRO A 188 -5.89 15.63 12.03
C PRO A 188 -6.35 15.57 10.57
N ASP A 189 -7.66 15.60 10.35
CA ASP A 189 -8.20 15.68 8.99
C ASP A 189 -7.89 17.05 8.36
N PRO A 190 -7.10 17.12 7.26
CA PRO A 190 -6.69 18.39 6.68
C PRO A 190 -7.81 19.04 5.86
N TYR A 191 -8.91 18.34 5.58
CA TYR A 191 -9.92 18.75 4.59
C TYR A 191 -10.50 20.15 4.84
N PHE A 192 -10.60 20.55 6.11
CA PHE A 192 -11.12 21.84 6.56
C PHE A 192 -10.04 22.79 7.12
N GLY A 193 -8.76 22.40 7.09
CA GLY A 193 -7.67 23.11 7.76
C GLY A 193 -6.90 24.13 6.92
N GLY A 194 -7.23 24.28 5.63
CA GLY A 194 -6.42 25.10 4.69
C GLY A 194 -5.02 24.52 4.49
N GLU A 195 -4.13 25.28 3.84
CA GLU A 195 -2.77 24.85 3.48
C GLU A 195 -1.95 24.35 4.68
N GLU A 196 -2.03 25.06 5.82
CA GLU A 196 -1.31 24.68 7.05
C GLU A 196 -1.74 23.30 7.57
N GLY A 197 -3.01 22.93 7.38
CA GLY A 197 -3.50 21.60 7.77
C GLY A 197 -2.87 20.47 6.97
N PHE A 198 -2.67 20.66 5.66
CA PHE A 198 -2.01 19.66 4.81
C PHE A 198 -0.53 19.50 5.16
N GLU A 199 0.17 20.62 5.40
CA GLU A 199 1.57 20.60 5.82
C GLU A 199 1.74 19.92 7.19
N LEU A 200 0.86 20.20 8.15
CA LEU A 200 0.90 19.56 9.47
C LEU A 200 0.71 18.03 9.36
N VAL A 201 -0.18 17.56 8.49
CA VAL A 201 -0.35 16.11 8.27
C VAL A 201 0.96 15.49 7.77
N LEU A 202 1.61 16.07 6.76
CA LEU A 202 2.86 15.54 6.23
C LEU A 202 3.99 15.58 7.28
N ASP A 203 4.08 16.65 8.07
CA ASP A 203 5.02 16.78 9.20
C ASP A 203 4.88 15.63 10.22
N LEU A 204 3.64 15.32 10.62
CA LEU A 204 3.36 14.24 11.58
C LEU A 204 3.67 12.88 10.98
N LEU A 205 3.34 12.67 9.70
CA LEU A 205 3.56 11.41 9.01
C LEU A 205 5.05 11.12 8.81
N GLU A 206 5.86 12.11 8.48
CA GLU A 206 7.32 11.96 8.37
C GLU A 206 7.95 11.53 9.70
N ASP A 207 7.62 12.19 10.81
CA ASP A 207 8.13 11.81 12.14
C ASP A 207 7.65 10.41 12.56
N ALA A 208 6.36 10.12 12.38
CA ALA A 208 5.78 8.85 12.77
C ALA A 208 6.24 7.68 11.88
N CYS A 209 6.48 7.87 10.58
CA CYS A 209 6.94 6.80 9.69
C CYS A 209 8.37 6.34 10.05
N ASP A 210 9.24 7.26 10.43
CA ASP A 210 10.57 6.92 10.96
C ASP A 210 10.47 6.11 12.26
N GLY A 211 9.50 6.44 13.12
CA GLY A 211 9.23 5.66 14.33
C GLY A 211 8.62 4.30 14.06
N LEU A 212 7.71 4.22 13.08
CA LEU A 212 7.08 2.98 12.65
C LEU A 212 8.12 2.01 12.12
N LEU A 213 9.04 2.46 11.25
CA LEU A 213 10.11 1.61 10.74
C LEU A 213 10.98 1.06 11.87
N ALA A 214 11.35 1.90 12.85
CA ALA A 214 12.16 1.47 13.98
C ALA A 214 11.46 0.46 14.91
N ASP A 215 10.12 0.52 14.99
CA ASP A 215 9.29 -0.39 15.80
C ASP A 215 9.11 -1.75 15.11
N VAL A 216 8.75 -1.75 13.82
CA VAL A 216 8.48 -2.98 13.06
C VAL A 216 9.74 -3.68 12.56
N HIS A 217 10.86 -2.94 12.43
CA HIS A 217 12.16 -3.46 12.03
C HIS A 217 13.29 -2.96 12.95
N PRO A 218 13.39 -3.48 14.20
CA PRO A 218 14.40 -3.02 15.16
C PRO A 218 15.83 -3.34 14.70
N ARG A 219 16.76 -2.40 14.90
CA ARG A 219 18.20 -2.61 14.63
C ARG A 219 18.72 -3.84 15.38
N GLY A 220 19.17 -4.86 14.65
CA GLY A 220 19.62 -6.15 15.21
C GLY A 220 18.76 -7.35 14.79
N SER A 221 17.69 -7.13 14.03
CA SER A 221 17.08 -8.15 13.18
C SER A 221 18.17 -8.77 12.28
N LYS A 222 18.15 -10.10 12.12
CA LYS A 222 19.23 -10.87 11.46
C LYS A 222 19.58 -10.26 10.10
N PRO A 223 20.87 -10.21 9.71
CA PRO A 223 21.23 -9.79 8.36
C PRO A 223 20.61 -10.78 7.38
N LEU A 224 19.85 -10.24 6.42
CA LEU A 224 19.26 -11.00 5.33
C LEU A 224 20.38 -11.60 4.50
N VAL A 225 20.31 -12.92 4.30
CA VAL A 225 21.26 -13.66 3.47
C VAL A 225 21.12 -13.14 2.04
N ALA A 226 22.25 -12.72 1.46
CA ALA A 226 22.38 -12.23 0.09
C ALA A 226 22.03 -13.29 -0.96
#